data_AF-A0A449G7M8-F1
#
_entry.id   AF-A0A449G7M8-F1
#
_cell.length_a   1.000
_cell.length_b   1.000
_cell.length_c   1.000
_cell.angle_alpha   90.00
_cell.angle_beta   90.00
_cell.angle_gamma   90.00
#
_symmetry.space_group_name_H-M   'P 1'
#
loop_
_entity.id
_entity.type
_entity.pdbx_description
1 polymer ?
#
loop_
_entity_poly.entity_id
_entity_poly.type
_entity_poly.pdbx_seq_one_letter_code
_entity_poly.pdbx_strand_id
1 'polypeptide(L)'
;MRCTVTGMRTTLTIAAACAAAVLVTGCGESKRESMHDKAIAAGMSEEQFLACEDFINGNTTLSPEDAAGKAELARKVNEWAQKSGPDFADAGDGLARAASGPASAWKLAADTFAGRCLQAGWPSE
;
A
#
# COMPACT_ATOMS: atom_id res chain seq x y z
N MET A 1 58.05 -3.38 33.49
CA MET A 1 58.55 -4.41 32.56
C MET A 1 57.95 -4.15 31.19
N ARG A 2 58.80 -4.01 30.17
CA ARG A 2 58.45 -3.77 28.77
C ARG A 2 58.12 -5.11 28.11
N CYS A 3 57.11 -5.12 27.24
CA CYS A 3 57.12 -5.93 26.02
C CYS A 3 56.54 -5.10 24.88
N THR A 4 57.44 -4.67 24.00
CA THR A 4 57.24 -4.09 22.68
C THR A 4 56.80 -5.18 21.71
N VAL A 5 55.78 -4.95 20.89
CA VAL A 5 55.68 -5.57 19.54
C VAL A 5 55.13 -4.53 18.55
N THR A 6 56.01 -4.16 17.64
CA THR A 6 55.83 -3.45 16.38
C THR A 6 54.96 -4.26 15.42
N GLY A 7 54.07 -3.61 14.67
CA GLY A 7 53.27 -4.34 13.68
C GLY A 7 52.31 -3.49 12.86
N MET A 8 52.89 -2.61 12.05
CA MET A 8 52.30 -1.84 10.95
C MET A 8 51.26 -2.63 10.12
N ARG A 9 49.99 -2.19 10.11
CA ARG A 9 49.06 -2.22 8.96
C ARG A 9 47.70 -1.60 9.33
N THR A 10 47.50 -0.40 8.78
CA THR A 10 46.22 0.14 8.28
C THR A 10 44.99 -0.05 9.16
N THR A 11 44.80 0.83 10.14
CA THR A 11 43.50 0.96 10.80
C THR A 11 43.20 2.41 11.17
N LEU A 12 42.09 2.87 10.58
CA LEU A 12 41.05 3.79 11.07
C LEU A 12 41.36 5.00 11.96
N THR A 13 40.48 5.99 11.71
CA THR A 13 40.00 7.10 12.56
C THR A 13 40.96 8.27 12.71
N ILE A 14 40.51 9.52 12.50
CA ILE A 14 39.75 10.34 13.46
C ILE A 14 39.07 11.52 12.70
N ALA A 15 37.73 11.59 12.74
CA ALA A 15 36.88 12.59 13.42
C ALA A 15 36.60 13.93 12.70
N ALA A 16 35.31 14.23 12.50
CA ALA A 16 34.54 15.19 13.30
C ALA A 16 33.36 15.77 12.50
N ALA A 17 32.21 15.91 13.19
CA ALA A 17 31.05 16.75 12.87
C ALA A 17 30.31 16.50 11.54
N CYS A 18 29.10 15.93 11.64
CA CYS A 18 27.89 16.50 11.04
C CYS A 18 26.65 15.74 11.50
N ALA A 19 25.71 16.52 12.02
CA ALA A 19 24.27 16.34 12.10
C ALA A 19 23.66 14.93 12.09
N ALA A 20 22.82 14.72 13.10
CA ALA A 20 21.72 13.76 13.09
C ALA A 20 21.09 13.64 11.68
N ALA A 21 21.21 12.46 11.08
CA ALA A 21 20.32 12.01 10.02
C ALA A 21 19.76 10.67 10.49
N VAL A 22 18.81 10.77 11.44
CA VAL A 22 17.73 9.80 11.52
C VAL A 22 17.05 9.87 10.16
N LEU A 23 17.44 8.99 9.23
CA LEU A 23 16.73 8.84 7.98
C LEU A 23 15.39 8.20 8.33
N VAL A 24 14.44 9.09 8.59
CA VAL A 24 13.02 8.84 8.70
C VAL A 24 12.57 8.01 7.50
N THR A 25 12.43 6.70 7.69
CA THR A 25 11.60 5.86 6.82
C THR A 25 10.13 5.90 7.23
N GLY A 26 9.73 6.80 8.14
CA GLY A 26 8.41 6.83 8.79
C GLY A 26 7.35 7.77 8.19
N CYS A 27 7.56 8.40 7.03
CA CYS A 27 6.56 9.37 6.51
C CYS A 27 5.27 8.77 5.94
N GLY A 28 5.18 7.44 5.76
CA GLY A 28 3.95 6.76 5.31
C GLY A 28 3.08 6.24 6.45
N GLU A 29 3.70 5.84 7.56
CA GLU A 29 3.03 5.15 8.67
C GLU A 29 2.06 6.08 9.39
N SER A 30 2.46 7.32 9.65
CA SER A 30 1.58 8.32 10.28
C SER A 30 0.37 8.70 9.41
N LYS A 31 0.51 8.71 8.07
CA LYS A 31 -0.62 9.01 7.17
C LYS A 31 -1.56 7.80 7.07
N ARG A 32 -1.01 6.59 6.95
CA ARG A 32 -1.79 5.35 6.95
C ARG A 32 -2.57 5.20 8.26
N GLU A 33 -1.91 5.35 9.40
CA GLU A 33 -2.53 5.28 10.73
C GLU A 33 -3.66 6.31 10.85
N SER A 34 -3.43 7.57 10.44
CA SER A 34 -4.49 8.58 10.42
C SER A 34 -5.66 8.26 9.49
N MET A 35 -5.42 7.66 8.31
CA MET A 35 -6.50 7.24 7.41
C MET A 35 -7.27 6.05 7.97
N HIS A 36 -6.57 5.11 8.59
CA HIS A 36 -7.14 3.95 9.25
C HIS A 36 -8.07 4.37 10.39
N ASP A 37 -7.58 5.18 11.33
CA ASP A 37 -8.39 5.70 12.44
C ASP A 37 -9.66 6.41 11.96
N LYS A 38 -9.54 7.22 10.89
CA LYS A 38 -10.69 7.91 10.28
C LYS A 38 -11.68 6.93 9.66
N ALA A 39 -11.20 5.91 8.95
CA ALA A 39 -12.05 4.91 8.31
C ALA A 39 -12.80 4.07 9.35
N ILE A 40 -12.11 3.61 10.40
CA ILE A 40 -12.73 2.87 11.51
C ILE A 40 -13.75 3.76 12.25
N ALA A 41 -13.44 5.03 12.49
CA ALA A 41 -14.39 5.97 13.08
C ALA A 41 -15.63 6.22 12.20
N ALA A 42 -15.52 6.04 10.88
CA ALA A 42 -16.64 6.09 9.94
C ALA A 42 -17.44 4.77 9.86
N GLY A 43 -17.03 3.73 10.58
CA GLY A 43 -17.70 2.43 10.64
C GLY A 43 -17.18 1.40 9.64
N MET A 44 -16.04 1.67 8.99
CA MET A 44 -15.38 0.71 8.11
C MET A 44 -14.81 -0.46 8.92
N SER A 45 -14.91 -1.69 8.41
CA SER A 45 -14.20 -2.84 8.99
C SER A 45 -12.72 -2.84 8.61
N GLU A 46 -11.90 -3.61 9.33
CA GLU A 46 -10.47 -3.77 8.99
C GLU A 46 -10.29 -4.31 7.58
N GLU A 47 -11.07 -5.32 7.20
CA GLU A 47 -10.99 -5.95 5.88
C GLU A 47 -11.40 -4.97 4.77
N GLN A 48 -12.44 -4.15 5.01
CA GLN A 48 -12.86 -3.12 4.07
C GLN A 48 -11.76 -2.08 3.88
N PHE A 49 -11.10 -1.66 4.96
CA PHE A 49 -9.97 -0.74 4.90
C PHE A 49 -8.84 -1.33 4.07
N LEU A 50 -8.41 -2.57 4.35
CA LEU A 50 -7.32 -3.22 3.62
C LEU A 50 -7.65 -3.40 2.13
N ALA A 51 -8.89 -3.76 1.80
CA ALA A 51 -9.33 -3.89 0.41
C ALA A 51 -9.27 -2.55 -0.34
N CYS A 52 -9.72 -1.47 0.29
CA CYS A 52 -9.70 -0.13 -0.28
C CYS A 52 -8.29 0.46 -0.38
N GLU A 53 -7.46 0.20 0.63
CA GLU A 53 -6.07 0.63 0.65
C GLU A 53 -5.28 -0.04 -0.48
N ASP A 54 -5.36 -1.37 -0.60
CA ASP A 54 -4.69 -2.10 -1.67
C ASP A 54 -5.17 -1.63 -3.04
N PHE A 55 -6.48 -1.39 -3.18
CA PHE A 55 -7.05 -0.89 -4.42
C PHE A 55 -6.52 0.52 -4.78
N ILE A 56 -6.54 1.47 -3.86
CA ILE A 56 -6.12 2.86 -4.15
C ILE A 56 -4.62 2.94 -4.41
N ASN A 57 -3.81 2.28 -3.58
CA ASN A 57 -2.36 2.26 -3.75
C ASN A 57 -1.96 1.56 -5.06
N GLY A 58 -2.63 0.46 -5.40
CA GLY A 58 -2.35 -0.27 -6.62
C GLY A 58 -2.84 0.44 -7.87
N ASN A 59 -4.11 0.90 -7.88
CA ASN A 59 -4.75 1.41 -9.10
C ASN A 59 -4.16 2.75 -9.57
N THR A 60 -3.65 3.58 -8.65
CA THR A 60 -3.01 4.86 -8.99
C THR A 60 -1.71 4.71 -9.77
N THR A 61 -1.05 3.56 -9.65
CA THR A 61 0.23 3.27 -10.34
C THR A 61 0.04 2.46 -11.61
N LEU A 62 -1.18 2.06 -11.92
CA LEU A 62 -1.48 1.03 -12.90
C LEU A 62 -1.88 1.63 -14.26
N SER A 63 -1.20 1.18 -15.33
CA SER A 63 -1.58 1.55 -16.69
C SER A 63 -2.84 0.77 -17.12
N PRO A 64 -3.82 1.40 -17.81
CA PRO A 64 -4.99 0.69 -18.33
C PRO A 64 -4.67 -0.46 -19.32
N GLU A 65 -3.50 -0.38 -19.96
CA GLU A 65 -2.94 -1.37 -20.89
C GLU A 65 -2.29 -2.58 -20.17
N ASP A 66 -1.98 -2.45 -18.87
CA ASP A 66 -1.22 -3.46 -18.12
C ASP A 66 -2.12 -4.57 -17.59
N ALA A 67 -2.42 -5.56 -18.43
CA ALA A 67 -3.24 -6.70 -18.06
C ALA A 67 -2.68 -7.51 -16.87
N ALA A 68 -1.36 -7.65 -16.77
CA ALA A 68 -0.72 -8.39 -15.68
C ALA A 68 -0.84 -7.64 -14.36
N GLY A 69 -0.58 -6.32 -14.36
CA GLY A 69 -0.79 -5.46 -13.21
C GLY A 69 -2.24 -5.48 -12.74
N LYS A 70 -3.20 -5.36 -13.67
CA LYS A 70 -4.64 -5.40 -13.35
C LYS A 70 -5.02 -6.70 -12.66
N ALA A 71 -4.53 -7.83 -13.17
CA ALA A 71 -4.81 -9.15 -12.61
C ALA A 71 -4.21 -9.30 -11.21
N GLU A 72 -2.97 -8.86 -11.01
CA GLU A 72 -2.30 -8.92 -9.71
C GLU A 72 -2.97 -8.01 -8.68
N LEU A 73 -3.36 -6.81 -9.08
CA LEU A 73 -4.12 -5.91 -8.21
C LEU A 73 -5.47 -6.51 -7.83
N ALA A 74 -6.23 -7.01 -8.82
CA ALA A 74 -7.51 -7.65 -8.56
C ALA A 74 -7.38 -8.86 -7.63
N ARG A 75 -6.29 -9.62 -7.72
CA ARG A 75 -5.99 -10.73 -6.81
C ARG A 75 -5.79 -10.25 -5.37
N LYS A 76 -4.96 -9.22 -5.16
CA LYS A 76 -4.69 -8.64 -3.83
C LYS A 76 -5.95 -8.07 -3.20
N VAL A 77 -6.66 -7.23 -3.94
CA VAL A 77 -7.92 -6.64 -3.48
C VAL A 77 -8.94 -7.71 -3.11
N ASN A 78 -9.06 -8.79 -3.90
CA ASN A 78 -9.99 -9.88 -3.59
C ASN A 78 -9.66 -10.66 -2.31
N GLU A 79 -8.39 -10.69 -1.87
CA GLU A 79 -8.04 -11.35 -0.61
C GLU A 79 -8.79 -10.75 0.59
N TRP A 80 -9.02 -9.44 0.55
CA TRP A 80 -9.72 -8.69 1.58
C TRP A 80 -11.19 -8.47 1.25
N ALA A 81 -11.51 -8.18 -0.01
CA ALA A 81 -12.88 -7.90 -0.45
C ALA A 81 -13.83 -9.07 -0.15
N GLN A 82 -13.37 -10.32 -0.33
CA GLN A 82 -14.15 -11.52 -0.03
C GLN A 82 -14.47 -11.68 1.47
N LYS A 83 -13.68 -11.06 2.36
CA LYS A 83 -13.90 -11.07 3.82
C LYS A 83 -14.69 -9.85 4.30
N SER A 84 -14.87 -8.85 3.44
CA SER A 84 -15.44 -7.53 3.75
C SER A 84 -16.96 -7.46 3.62
N GLY A 85 -17.61 -8.57 3.26
CA GLY A 85 -19.05 -8.67 2.99
C GLY A 85 -19.40 -8.75 1.49
N PRO A 86 -20.67 -9.03 1.17
CA PRO A 86 -21.09 -9.36 -0.19
C PRO A 86 -20.89 -8.21 -1.19
N ASP A 87 -21.13 -6.96 -0.79
CA ASP A 87 -20.96 -5.80 -1.68
C ASP A 87 -19.52 -5.62 -2.17
N PHE A 88 -18.54 -5.88 -1.29
CA PHE A 88 -17.12 -5.82 -1.65
C PHE A 88 -16.68 -7.06 -2.42
N ALA A 89 -17.15 -8.25 -2.03
CA ALA A 89 -16.89 -9.48 -2.76
C ALA A 89 -17.33 -9.38 -4.22
N ASP A 90 -18.54 -8.89 -4.48
CA ASP A 90 -19.07 -8.71 -5.83
C ASP A 90 -18.27 -7.67 -6.64
N ALA A 91 -17.88 -6.56 -6.00
CA ALA A 91 -17.08 -5.53 -6.65
C ALA A 91 -15.65 -6.03 -6.97
N GLY A 92 -15.03 -6.77 -6.05
CA GLY A 92 -13.72 -7.38 -6.24
C GLY A 92 -13.73 -8.45 -7.34
N ASP A 93 -14.79 -9.27 -7.42
CA ASP A 93 -15.03 -10.19 -8.53
C ASP A 93 -15.13 -9.44 -9.87
N GLY A 94 -15.79 -8.28 -9.87
CA GLY A 94 -15.85 -7.37 -11.01
C GLY A 94 -14.46 -6.95 -11.50
N LEU A 95 -13.56 -6.58 -10.59
CA LEU A 95 -12.16 -6.26 -10.92
C LEU A 95 -11.44 -7.46 -11.54
N ALA A 96 -11.57 -8.65 -10.95
CA ALA A 96 -10.90 -9.85 -11.46
C ALA A 96 -11.37 -10.20 -12.88
N ARG A 97 -12.67 -10.08 -13.16
CA ARG A 97 -13.22 -10.31 -14.51
C ARG A 97 -12.77 -9.24 -15.49
N ALA A 98 -12.66 -7.99 -15.05
CA ALA A 98 -12.27 -6.87 -15.90
C ALA A 98 -10.75 -6.82 -16.18
N ALA A 99 -9.93 -7.52 -15.40
CA ALA A 99 -8.48 -7.48 -15.52
C ALA A 99 -7.94 -7.91 -16.90
N SER A 100 -8.56 -8.91 -17.52
CA SER A 100 -8.24 -9.36 -18.89
C SER A 100 -9.05 -8.62 -19.97
N GLY A 101 -9.96 -7.72 -19.57
CA GLY A 101 -10.81 -6.97 -20.46
C GLY A 101 -10.16 -5.69 -21.03
N PRO A 102 -10.87 -4.98 -21.92
CA PRO A 102 -10.42 -3.70 -22.45
C PRO A 102 -10.33 -2.65 -21.33
N ALA A 103 -9.55 -1.58 -21.58
CA ALA A 103 -9.34 -0.50 -20.61
C ALA A 103 -10.65 0.11 -20.07
N SER A 104 -11.69 0.20 -20.91
CA SER A 104 -13.02 0.70 -20.50
C SER A 104 -13.72 -0.22 -19.49
N ALA A 105 -13.59 -1.54 -19.64
CA ALA A 105 -14.14 -2.51 -18.69
C ALA A 105 -13.41 -2.44 -17.35
N TRP A 106 -12.07 -2.33 -17.38
CA TRP A 106 -11.27 -2.12 -16.18
C TRP A 106 -11.68 -0.84 -15.46
N LYS A 107 -11.77 0.28 -16.19
CA LYS A 107 -12.17 1.57 -15.62
C LYS A 107 -13.55 1.49 -14.96
N LEU A 108 -14.53 0.87 -15.60
CA LEU A 108 -15.87 0.72 -15.02
C LEU A 108 -15.85 -0.09 -13.72
N ALA A 109 -15.12 -1.21 -13.69
CA ALA A 109 -14.97 -2.02 -12.48
C ALA A 109 -14.22 -1.28 -11.37
N ALA A 110 -13.14 -0.57 -11.72
CA ALA A 110 -12.38 0.28 -10.81
C ALA A 110 -13.23 1.41 -10.22
N ASP A 111 -14.01 2.12 -11.05
CA ASP A 111 -14.91 3.18 -10.60
C ASP A 111 -16.01 2.60 -9.68
N THR A 112 -16.50 1.39 -9.96
CA THR A 112 -17.48 0.69 -9.11
C THR A 112 -16.87 0.34 -7.75
N PHE A 113 -15.67 -0.23 -7.71
CA PHE A 113 -14.97 -0.58 -6.48
C PHE A 113 -14.63 0.66 -5.65
N ALA A 114 -14.14 1.72 -6.29
CA ALA A 114 -13.91 3.02 -5.65
C ALA A 114 -15.20 3.57 -5.01
N GLY A 115 -16.34 3.43 -5.68
CA GLY A 115 -17.65 3.78 -5.15
C GLY A 115 -17.98 3.02 -3.86
N ARG A 116 -17.61 1.73 -3.76
CA ARG A 116 -17.79 0.94 -2.52
C ARG A 116 -16.91 1.42 -1.39
N CYS A 117 -15.67 1.80 -1.69
CA CYS A 117 -14.78 2.41 -0.70
C CYS A 117 -15.34 3.70 -0.12
N LEU A 118 -15.85 4.60 -0.99
CA LEU A 118 -16.47 5.84 -0.53
C LEU A 118 -17.74 5.58 0.30
N GLN A 119 -18.59 4.63 -0.11
CA GLN A 119 -19.79 4.26 0.65
C GLN A 119 -19.46 3.66 2.02
N ALA A 120 -18.35 2.92 2.12
CA ALA A 120 -17.88 2.35 3.37
C ALA A 120 -17.15 3.35 4.28
N GLY A 121 -17.00 4.61 3.85
CA GLY A 121 -16.41 5.68 4.65
C GLY A 121 -14.92 5.90 4.41
N TRP A 122 -14.40 5.52 3.24
CA TRP A 122 -13.00 5.79 2.90
C TRP A 122 -12.70 7.29 3.00
N PRO A 123 -11.64 7.70 3.72
CA PRO A 123 -11.30 9.11 3.85
C PRO A 123 -10.86 9.65 2.49
N SER A 124 -11.72 10.43 1.85
CA SER A 124 -11.31 11.32 0.76
C SER A 124 -10.82 12.61 1.41
N GLU A 125 -9.60 13.03 1.06
CA GLU A 125 -9.04 14.30 1.55
C GLU A 125 -9.88 15.51 1.12
#